data_AF-A0A2E1CZC7-F1
#
_entry.id   AF-A0A2E1CZC7-F1
#
_cell.length_a   1.000
_cell.length_b   1.000
_cell.length_c   1.000
_cell.angle_alpha   90.00
_cell.angle_beta   90.00
_cell.angle_gamma   90.00
#
_symmetry.space_group_name_H-M   'P 1'
#
loop_
_entity.id
_entity.type
_entity.pdbx_description
1 polymer ?
#
loop_
_entity_poly.entity_id
_entity_poly.type
_entity_poly.pdbx_seq_one_letter_code
_entity_poly.pdbx_strand_id
1 'polypeptide(L)'
;MGLIDHGTTVEIFSVGDSVAVWKQNDKMTMLSMHNDYNFSKKPTLLSTLYSEKESFFPNFGKDWDVIKLKKKEIKNDELFLLTDAIASRIIEISIQDTVDDAISILKKNDEELKDWINKEKNLGLLKKDDYTIVWVELND
;
A
#
# COMPACT_ATOMS: atom_id res chain seq x y z
N MET A 1 -7.05 -0.29 4.77
CA MET A 1 -6.95 -1.19 3.60
C MET A 1 -7.56 -2.55 3.94
N GLY A 2 -8.21 -3.21 2.98
CA GLY A 2 -8.78 -4.54 3.12
C GLY A 2 -8.41 -5.41 1.91
N LEU A 3 -8.35 -6.72 2.13
CA LEU A 3 -8.10 -7.72 1.10
C LEU A 3 -9.11 -8.85 1.23
N ILE A 4 -9.69 -9.26 0.10
CA ILE A 4 -10.63 -10.38 0.01
C ILE A 4 -10.08 -11.37 -1.01
N ASP A 5 -9.93 -12.62 -0.58
CA ASP A 5 -9.51 -13.72 -1.45
C ASP A 5 -10.73 -14.44 -2.05
N HIS A 6 -10.73 -14.64 -3.36
CA HIS A 6 -11.76 -15.38 -4.10
C HIS A 6 -11.20 -16.63 -4.79
N GLY A 7 -10.09 -17.19 -4.30
CA GLY A 7 -9.38 -18.30 -4.93
C GLY A 7 -8.41 -17.77 -5.99
N THR A 8 -8.82 -17.69 -7.26
CA THR A 8 -7.92 -17.28 -8.36
C THR A 8 -7.71 -15.76 -8.49
N THR A 9 -8.45 -14.97 -7.71
CA THR A 9 -8.40 -13.50 -7.75
C THR A 9 -8.43 -12.94 -6.35
N VAL A 10 -7.81 -11.79 -6.15
CA VAL A 10 -7.91 -11.00 -4.93
C VAL A 10 -8.57 -9.66 -5.22
N GLU A 11 -9.41 -9.20 -4.32
CA GLU A 11 -9.98 -7.85 -4.34
C GLU A 11 -9.32 -7.03 -3.23
N ILE A 12 -8.75 -5.89 -3.59
CA ILE A 12 -8.06 -4.98 -2.69
C ILE A 12 -8.91 -3.71 -2.58
N PHE A 13 -9.22 -3.34 -1.35
CA PHE A 13 -9.95 -2.13 -1.00
C PHE A 13 -9.03 -1.15 -0.27
N SER A 14 -8.84 0.04 -0.82
CA SER A 14 -8.12 1.13 -0.17
C SER A 14 -9.07 2.21 0.33
N VAL A 15 -8.73 2.78 1.48
CA VAL A 15 -9.40 3.94 2.08
C VAL A 15 -8.30 4.88 2.57
N GLY A 16 -8.40 6.16 2.22
CA GLY A 16 -7.38 7.17 2.52
C GLY A 16 -6.02 6.85 1.88
N ASP A 17 -4.93 7.24 2.56
CA ASP A 17 -3.56 7.21 2.03
C ASP A 17 -2.85 5.82 2.17
N SER A 18 -3.62 4.73 2.29
CA SER A 18 -3.04 3.38 2.28
C SER A 18 -2.67 2.96 0.84
N VAL A 19 -1.54 2.27 0.68
CA VAL A 19 -1.01 1.86 -0.62
C VAL A 19 -0.79 0.35 -0.63
N ALA A 20 -1.29 -0.33 -1.66
CA ALA A 20 -0.91 -1.72 -1.93
C ALA A 20 0.14 -1.72 -3.04
N VAL A 21 1.21 -2.50 -2.90
CA VAL A 21 2.26 -2.67 -3.92
C VAL A 21 2.52 -4.14 -4.21
N TRP A 22 2.77 -4.46 -5.47
CA TRP A 22 3.13 -5.80 -5.93
C TRP A 22 4.03 -5.73 -7.15
N LYS A 23 4.75 -6.82 -7.43
CA LYS A 23 5.53 -6.96 -8.65
C LYS A 23 4.65 -7.53 -9.76
N GLN A 24 4.60 -6.87 -10.91
CA GLN A 24 3.90 -7.35 -12.11
C GLN A 24 4.74 -7.04 -13.34
N ASN A 25 5.01 -8.05 -14.17
CA ASN A 25 5.84 -7.90 -15.38
C ASN A 25 7.19 -7.19 -15.12
N ASP A 26 7.85 -7.52 -14.00
CA ASP A 26 9.13 -6.91 -13.54
C ASP A 26 9.07 -5.42 -13.20
N LYS A 27 7.87 -4.87 -13.04
CA LYS A 27 7.65 -3.50 -12.57
C LYS A 27 6.97 -3.51 -11.21
N MET A 28 7.29 -2.51 -10.38
CA MET A 28 6.50 -2.21 -9.20
C MET A 28 5.16 -1.65 -9.67
N THR A 29 4.07 -2.30 -9.30
CA THR A 29 2.71 -1.84 -9.54
C THR A 29 2.09 -1.49 -8.21
N MET A 30 1.20 -0.50 -8.20
CA MET A 30 0.56 -0.03 -6.99
C MET A 30 -0.92 0.24 -7.17
N LEU A 31 -1.64 0.15 -6.07
CA LEU A 31 -2.96 0.73 -5.89
C LEU A 31 -2.84 1.80 -4.81
N SER A 32 -3.11 3.04 -5.19
CA SER A 32 -3.28 4.17 -4.28
C SER A 32 -4.51 4.96 -4.70
N MET A 33 -5.16 5.59 -3.71
CA MET A 33 -6.26 6.51 -3.95
C MET A 33 -5.86 7.74 -4.79
N HIS A 34 -4.60 8.12 -4.73
CA HIS A 34 -4.05 9.29 -5.41
C HIS A 34 -3.04 8.83 -6.45
N ASN A 35 -3.24 9.24 -7.71
CA ASN A 35 -2.28 9.02 -8.80
C ASN A 35 -1.02 9.90 -8.68
N ASP A 36 -1.07 10.91 -7.80
CA ASP A 36 0.03 11.82 -7.55
C ASP A 36 0.78 11.33 -6.31
N TYR A 37 2.08 11.07 -6.43
CA TYR A 37 2.99 10.65 -5.33
C TYR A 37 3.09 11.66 -4.17
N ASN A 38 2.27 12.71 -4.16
CA ASN A 38 2.11 13.69 -3.09
C ASN A 38 1.00 13.26 -2.14
N PHE A 39 1.31 12.32 -1.25
CA PHE A 39 0.47 11.91 -0.11
C PHE A 39 0.34 13.06 0.90
N SER A 40 -0.42 14.08 0.54
CA SER A 40 -0.59 15.29 1.34
C SER A 40 -2.05 15.40 1.80
N LYS A 41 -2.31 14.74 2.92
CA LYS A 41 -3.35 15.07 3.90
C LYS A 41 -4.79 14.83 3.47
N LYS A 42 -5.27 13.59 3.48
CA LYS A 42 -6.66 13.31 3.91
C LYS A 42 -6.74 11.95 4.62
N PRO A 43 -6.57 11.90 5.96
CA PRO A 43 -7.01 10.71 6.69
C PRO A 43 -8.52 10.62 6.56
N THR A 44 -9.00 9.72 5.72
CA THR A 44 -10.40 9.29 5.78
C THR A 44 -10.54 8.38 6.98
N LEU A 45 -10.70 9.00 8.14
CA LEU A 45 -11.25 8.32 9.30
C LEU A 45 -12.65 7.84 8.88
N LEU A 46 -12.84 6.53 8.79
CA LEU A 46 -14.16 5.92 8.83
C LEU A 46 -14.76 6.12 10.24
N SER A 47 -14.87 7.37 10.71
CA SER A 47 -15.62 7.70 11.92
C SER A 47 -16.88 8.49 11.54
N THR A 48 -17.99 7.79 11.70
CA THR A 48 -19.35 8.28 12.00
C THR A 48 -19.60 9.78 11.76
N LEU A 49 -19.73 10.20 10.49
CA LEU A 49 -20.65 11.29 10.20
C LEU A 49 -22.05 10.69 10.19
N TYR A 50 -22.69 10.78 11.35
CA TYR A 50 -24.11 10.53 11.55
C TYR A 50 -24.89 11.35 10.51
N SER A 51 -25.46 10.69 9.50
CA SER A 51 -26.63 11.20 8.81
C SER A 51 -27.62 10.05 8.68
N GLU A 52 -28.69 10.15 9.45
CA GLU A 52 -29.81 9.24 9.41
C GLU A 52 -30.29 9.12 7.97
N LYS A 53 -30.26 7.90 7.42
CA LYS A 53 -30.62 7.52 6.05
C LYS A 53 -29.52 7.75 5.02
N GLU A 54 -28.63 6.76 4.88
CA GLU A 54 -28.32 6.21 3.56
C GLU A 54 -27.74 4.79 3.72
N SER A 55 -28.47 3.84 3.18
CA SER A 55 -28.26 2.41 3.34
C SER A 55 -26.95 1.99 2.66
N PHE A 56 -25.97 1.57 3.46
CA PHE A 56 -24.80 0.77 3.06
C PHE A 56 -23.94 1.34 1.91
N PHE A 57 -23.37 2.54 2.09
CA PHE A 57 -22.35 3.20 1.24
C PHE A 57 -22.90 4.05 0.07
N PRO A 58 -23.39 5.28 0.35
CA PRO A 58 -23.71 6.24 -0.71
C PRO A 58 -22.46 6.76 -1.43
N ASN A 59 -22.53 6.81 -2.75
CA ASN A 59 -21.44 7.14 -3.68
C ASN A 59 -21.42 8.64 -4.07
N PHE A 60 -21.08 9.54 -3.16
CA PHE A 60 -20.70 10.92 -3.52
C PHE A 60 -19.45 11.37 -2.77
N GLY A 61 -18.39 11.76 -3.50
CA GLY A 61 -17.11 12.24 -2.94
C GLY A 61 -16.17 11.13 -2.45
N LYS A 62 -15.95 10.08 -3.27
CA LYS A 62 -15.25 8.86 -2.84
C LYS A 62 -13.82 9.10 -2.34
N ASP A 63 -13.62 8.85 -1.06
CA ASP A 63 -12.30 8.65 -0.44
C ASP A 63 -11.97 7.14 -0.25
N TRP A 64 -12.24 6.34 -1.28
CA TRP A 64 -11.87 4.92 -1.34
C TRP A 64 -11.73 4.41 -2.77
N ASP A 65 -10.95 3.33 -2.96
CA ASP A 65 -10.75 2.66 -4.25
C ASP A 65 -10.79 1.13 -4.12
N VAL A 66 -11.19 0.44 -5.19
CA VAL A 66 -11.26 -1.03 -5.27
C VAL A 66 -10.67 -1.51 -6.58
N ILE A 67 -9.77 -2.49 -6.50
CA ILE A 67 -9.28 -3.23 -7.66
C ILE A 67 -9.42 -4.73 -7.43
N LYS A 68 -9.76 -5.45 -8.51
CA LYS A 68 -9.75 -6.90 -8.54
C LYS A 68 -8.63 -7.38 -9.44
N LEU A 69 -7.70 -8.16 -8.89
CA LEU A 69 -6.50 -8.67 -9.55
C LEU A 69 -6.58 -10.18 -9.68
N LYS A 70 -6.05 -10.73 -10.77
CA LYS A 70 -5.83 -12.18 -10.88
C LYS A 70 -4.51 -12.51 -10.17
N LYS A 71 -4.51 -13.50 -9.28
CA LYS A 71 -3.29 -13.86 -8.51
C LYS A 71 -2.09 -14.15 -9.43
N LYS A 72 -2.33 -14.84 -10.55
CA LYS A 72 -1.33 -15.12 -11.60
C LYS A 72 -0.63 -13.90 -12.22
N GLU A 73 -1.16 -12.70 -12.04
CA GLU A 73 -0.56 -11.44 -12.54
C GLU A 73 0.41 -10.83 -11.51
N ILE A 74 0.35 -11.30 -10.26
CA ILE A 74 1.23 -10.93 -9.16
C ILE A 74 2.43 -11.89 -9.18
N LYS A 75 3.64 -11.36 -9.38
CA LYS A 75 4.86 -12.18 -9.34
C LYS A 75 5.15 -12.64 -7.92
N ASN A 76 5.63 -13.88 -7.82
CA ASN A 76 5.98 -14.55 -6.56
C ASN A 76 4.81 -14.69 -5.59
N ASP A 77 3.58 -14.39 -6.00
CA ASP A 77 2.41 -14.40 -5.13
C ASP A 77 2.54 -13.45 -3.92
N GLU A 78 3.36 -12.40 -4.04
CA GLU A 78 3.63 -11.46 -2.94
C GLU A 78 2.90 -10.12 -3.14
N LEU A 79 2.11 -9.76 -2.13
CA LEU A 79 1.44 -8.47 -2.04
C LEU A 79 1.80 -7.77 -0.73
N PHE A 80 2.07 -6.47 -0.80
CA PHE A 80 2.44 -5.67 0.36
C PHE A 80 1.44 -4.54 0.56
N LEU A 81 0.94 -4.38 1.78
CA LEU A 81 0.07 -3.28 2.18
C LEU A 81 0.88 -2.33 3.07
N LEU A 82 0.90 -1.06 2.69
CA LEU A 82 1.79 -0.05 3.21
C LEU A 82 1.01 1.19 3.64
N THR A 83 1.49 1.90 4.65
CA THR A 83 1.09 3.29 4.89
C THR A 83 1.87 4.24 3.97
N ASP A 84 1.34 5.44 3.76
CA ASP A 84 1.91 6.48 2.89
C ASP A 84 3.40 6.74 3.12
N ALA A 85 3.81 6.84 4.38
CA ALA A 85 5.17 7.20 4.76
C ALA A 85 6.23 6.21 4.27
N ILE A 86 5.93 4.91 4.30
CA ILE A 86 6.83 3.86 3.79
C ILE A 86 6.62 3.63 2.30
N ALA A 87 5.37 3.70 1.82
CA ALA A 87 5.03 3.50 0.42
C ALA A 87 5.78 4.47 -0.51
N SER A 88 5.81 5.77 -0.18
CA SER A 88 6.45 6.77 -1.04
C SER A 88 7.92 6.44 -1.28
N ARG A 89 8.65 6.03 -0.23
CA ARG A 89 10.08 5.74 -0.31
C ARG A 89 10.36 4.45 -1.05
N ILE A 90 9.55 3.42 -0.83
CA ILE A 90 9.67 2.13 -1.54
C ILE A 90 9.43 2.31 -3.04
N ILE A 91 8.45 3.12 -3.42
CA ILE A 91 8.18 3.44 -4.82
C ILE A 91 9.36 4.22 -5.42
N GLU A 92 9.88 5.23 -4.71
CA GLU A 92 11.04 6.00 -5.17
C GLU A 92 12.26 5.10 -5.43
N ILE A 93 12.57 4.18 -4.51
CA ILE A 93 13.66 3.21 -4.68
C ILE A 93 13.40 2.31 -5.89
N SER A 94 12.16 1.87 -6.11
CA SER A 94 11.83 1.03 -7.27
C SER A 94 12.03 1.74 -8.62
N ILE A 95 12.01 3.08 -8.62
CA ILE A 95 12.23 3.93 -9.80
C ILE A 95 13.73 4.28 -9.96
N GLN A 96 14.42 4.60 -8.86
CA GLN A 96 15.82 5.04 -8.86
C GLN A 96 16.80 3.87 -8.98
N ASP A 97 16.49 2.74 -8.34
CA ASP A 97 17.31 1.54 -8.25
C ASP A 97 16.59 0.39 -8.98
N THR A 98 16.19 -0.66 -8.26
CA THR A 98 15.44 -1.78 -8.83
C THR A 98 14.21 -2.14 -8.00
N VAL A 99 13.23 -2.79 -8.66
CA VAL A 99 12.06 -3.36 -7.98
C VAL A 99 12.50 -4.42 -6.95
N ASP A 100 13.55 -5.19 -7.24
CA ASP A 100 14.03 -6.23 -6.33
C ASP A 100 14.69 -5.62 -5.07
N ASP A 101 15.41 -4.50 -5.21
CA ASP A 101 15.93 -3.75 -4.06
C ASP A 101 14.80 -3.24 -3.17
N ALA A 102 13.75 -2.67 -3.77
CA ALA A 102 12.57 -2.20 -3.06
C ALA A 102 11.85 -3.34 -2.30
N ILE A 103 11.62 -4.49 -2.95
CA ILE A 103 11.01 -5.67 -2.32
C ILE A 103 11.91 -6.25 -1.22
N SER A 104 13.23 -6.23 -1.40
CA SER A 104 14.18 -6.72 -0.38
C SER A 104 14.08 -5.96 0.93
N ILE A 105 13.76 -4.65 0.88
CA ILE A 105 13.54 -3.82 2.06
C ILE A 105 12.26 -4.23 2.78
N LEU A 106 11.17 -4.46 2.04
CA LEU A 106 9.88 -4.89 2.60
C LEU A 106 9.93 -6.26 3.26
N LYS A 107 10.91 -7.09 2.91
CA LYS A 107 11.11 -8.45 3.44
C LYS A 107 12.17 -8.54 4.53
N LYS A 108 12.72 -7.40 4.98
CA LYS A 108 13.64 -7.37 6.12
C LYS A 108 12.96 -7.87 7.38
N ASN A 109 13.74 -8.52 8.25
CA ASN A 109 13.29 -8.79 9.61
C ASN A 109 13.13 -7.47 10.40
N ASP A 110 12.47 -7.54 11.55
CA ASP A 110 12.13 -6.35 12.35
C ASP A 110 13.35 -5.50 12.74
N GLU A 111 14.48 -6.13 13.07
CA GLU A 111 15.70 -5.41 13.47
C GLU A 111 16.32 -4.66 12.28
N GLU A 112 16.53 -5.36 11.16
CA GLU A 112 17.08 -4.78 9.93
C GLU A 112 16.17 -3.69 9.36
N LEU A 113 14.85 -3.89 9.41
CA LEU A 113 13.87 -2.92 8.95
C LEU A 113 13.92 -1.66 9.82
N LYS A 114 13.99 -1.82 11.15
CA LYS A 114 14.07 -0.69 12.08
C LYS A 114 15.35 0.11 11.89
N ASP A 115 16.48 -0.56 11.71
CA ASP A 115 17.76 0.11 11.43
C ASP A 115 17.72 0.88 10.12
N TRP A 116 17.17 0.27 9.06
CA TRP A 116 17.00 0.93 7.78
C TRP A 116 16.06 2.15 7.88
N ILE A 117 14.91 2.03 8.54
CA ILE A 117 13.96 3.13 8.73
C ILE A 117 14.60 4.29 9.51
N ASN A 118 15.34 3.99 10.57
CA ASN A 118 16.04 5.02 11.34
C ASN A 118 17.09 5.74 10.50
N LYS A 119 17.84 5.00 9.67
CA LYS A 119 18.80 5.58 8.74
C LYS A 119 18.12 6.52 7.74
N GLU A 120 17.04 6.07 7.08
CA GLU A 120 16.32 6.88 6.08
C GLU A 120 15.67 8.13 6.71
N LYS A 121 15.11 8.01 7.93
CA LYS A 121 14.57 9.17 8.68
C LYS A 121 15.66 10.18 9.04
N ASN A 122 16.85 9.73 9.40
CA ASN A 122 17.99 10.59 9.72
C ASN A 122 18.54 11.32 8.48
N LEU A 123 18.51 10.65 7.32
CA LEU A 123 18.87 11.26 6.03
C LEU A 123 17.78 12.19 5.47
N GLY A 124 16.58 12.21 6.08
CA GLY A 124 15.45 13.00 5.61
C GLY A 124 14.76 12.43 4.36
N LEU A 125 15.05 11.18 4.00
CA LEU A 125 14.49 10.49 2.83
C LEU A 125 13.14 9.84 3.14
N LEU A 126 12.90 9.48 4.40
CA LEU A 126 11.62 8.95 4.87
C LEU A 126 10.86 10.01 5.65
N LYS A 127 9.55 10.16 5.37
CA LYS A 127 8.66 11.04 6.12
C LYS A 127 8.70 10.69 7.62
N LYS A 128 8.74 11.70 8.49
CA LYS A 128 8.64 11.53 9.94
C LYS A 128 7.19 11.28 10.34
N ASP A 129 6.73 10.07 10.03
CA ASP A 129 5.39 9.57 10.32
C ASP A 129 5.47 8.14 10.86
N ASP A 130 4.33 7.63 11.29
CA ASP A 130 4.15 6.23 11.61
C ASP A 130 4.16 5.39 10.32
N TYR A 131 4.69 4.17 10.42
CA TYR A 131 4.76 3.24 9.31
C TYR A 131 4.11 1.91 9.67
N THR A 132 3.54 1.25 8.68
CA THR A 132 3.08 -0.13 8.79
C THR A 132 3.34 -0.84 7.48
N ILE A 133 3.81 -2.09 7.58
CA ILE A 133 4.02 -3.00 6.46
C ILE A 133 3.26 -4.28 6.81
N VAL A 134 2.42 -4.74 5.89
CA VAL A 134 1.81 -6.06 5.93
C VAL A 134 2.22 -6.80 4.67
N TRP A 135 2.89 -7.94 4.84
CA TRP A 135 3.20 -8.85 3.75
C TRP A 135 2.16 -9.96 3.71
N VAL A 136 1.55 -10.14 2.54
CA VAL A 136 0.57 -11.19 2.25
C VAL A 136 1.12 -12.09 1.15
N GLU A 137 1.20 -13.39 1.44
CA GLU A 137 1.49 -14.44 0.45
C GLU A 137 0.17 -15.01 -0.07
N LEU A 138 -0.01 -14.97 -1.38
CA LEU A 138 -1.25 -15.30 -2.06
C LEU A 138 -1.21 -16.75 -2.58
N ASN A 139 -1.41 -17.71 -1.70
CA ASN A 139 -1.52 -19.12 -2.10
C ASN A 139 -2.80 -19.35 -2.93
N ASP A 140 -2.74 -20.25 -3.92
CA ASP A 140 -3.91 -20.72 -4.69
C ASP A 140 -4.85 -21.59 -3.84
#